data_AF-A0A1Y3MVG6-F1
#
_entry.id   AF-A0A1Y3MVG6-F1
#
_cell.length_a   1.000
_cell.length_b   1.000
_cell.length_c   1.000
_cell.angle_alpha   90.00
_cell.angle_beta   90.00
_cell.angle_gamma   90.00
#
_symmetry.space_group_name_H-M   'P 1'
#
loop_
_entity.id
_entity.type
_entity.pdbx_description
1 polymer ?
#
loop_
_entity_poly.entity_id
_entity_poly.type
_entity_poly.pdbx_seq_one_letter_code
_entity_poly.pdbx_strand_id
1 'polypeptide(L)'
;MMISCIIDQEKCKDVTTAKSTPTPNAKAIANHKKDASGHLICNQCTVTATGEDKDSFWGWEDDASCIIDKVKCGLSNPTVDKKTNYNNRGSDGILICSSCVVAETHADTTLWNTENGEKCRVIGSRCNINSTPHGWCSGCVVTATGGDGALYGWENQQSCLINEQSCGMVGPDGKPIPELNADSGAISQKAGIAGMTVASIIALYLANAF
;
A
#
# COMPACT_ATOMS: atom_id res chain seq x y z
N MET A 1 -29.63 -1.28 -15.32
CA MET A 1 -30.77 -2.08 -14.81
C MET A 1 -30.22 -3.15 -13.89
N MET A 2 -30.21 -2.88 -12.58
CA MET A 2 -29.91 -3.89 -11.55
C MET A 2 -31.25 -4.48 -11.11
N ILE A 3 -31.40 -5.80 -11.25
CA ILE A 3 -32.56 -6.52 -10.77
C ILE A 3 -32.36 -6.78 -9.28
N SER A 4 -33.21 -6.17 -8.46
CA SER A 4 -33.37 -6.50 -7.04
C SER A 4 -33.94 -7.90 -6.90
N CYS A 5 -33.20 -8.82 -6.29
CA CYS A 5 -33.75 -10.01 -5.65
C CYS A 5 -33.78 -9.75 -4.14
N ILE A 6 -34.95 -9.37 -3.63
CA ILE A 6 -35.33 -9.44 -2.23
C ILE A 6 -36.50 -10.41 -2.21
N ILE A 7 -36.46 -11.38 -1.29
CA ILE A 7 -37.44 -12.44 -0.95
C ILE A 7 -36.86 -13.85 -1.24
N ASP A 8 -36.79 -14.65 -0.17
CA ASP A 8 -36.32 -16.04 0.00
C ASP A 8 -34.81 -16.33 0.04
N GLN A 9 -34.28 -16.36 1.27
CA GLN A 9 -32.90 -16.74 1.62
C GLN A 9 -32.65 -18.27 1.64
N GLU A 10 -33.65 -19.13 1.42
CA GLU A 10 -33.49 -20.60 1.54
C GLU A 10 -33.34 -21.37 0.21
N LYS A 11 -33.41 -20.70 -0.95
CA LYS A 11 -33.36 -21.37 -2.27
C LYS A 11 -32.16 -21.02 -3.16
N CYS A 12 -31.23 -20.20 -2.72
CA CYS A 12 -29.96 -20.00 -3.43
C CYS A 12 -28.96 -21.08 -3.03
N LYS A 13 -29.26 -22.35 -3.30
CA LYS A 13 -28.21 -23.37 -3.38
C LYS A 13 -27.36 -23.04 -4.58
N ASP A 14 -26.11 -22.65 -4.32
CA ASP A 14 -25.07 -22.43 -5.32
C ASP A 14 -25.14 -23.48 -6.42
N VAL A 15 -25.58 -23.05 -7.60
CA VAL A 15 -25.38 -23.81 -8.83
C VAL A 15 -23.91 -23.59 -9.19
N THR A 16 -23.02 -24.28 -8.48
CA THR A 16 -21.61 -24.39 -8.84
C THR A 16 -21.55 -25.23 -10.12
N THR A 17 -21.82 -24.56 -11.25
CA THR A 17 -21.71 -25.17 -12.57
C THR A 17 -20.23 -25.47 -12.74
N ALA A 18 -19.83 -26.73 -12.56
CA ALA A 18 -18.48 -27.17 -12.83
C ALA A 18 -18.15 -26.77 -14.28
N LYS A 19 -17.34 -25.72 -14.43
CA LYS A 19 -16.89 -25.23 -15.73
C LYS A 19 -16.03 -26.36 -16.30
N SER A 20 -16.64 -27.19 -17.16
CA SER A 20 -15.95 -28.29 -17.82
C SER A 20 -14.79 -27.69 -18.60
N THR A 21 -13.56 -27.96 -18.19
CA THR A 21 -12.37 -27.53 -18.91
C THR A 21 -12.47 -28.08 -20.34
N PRO A 22 -12.48 -27.22 -21.37
CA PRO A 22 -12.55 -27.69 -22.74
C PRO A 22 -11.40 -28.66 -23.01
N THR A 23 -11.73 -29.81 -23.59
CA THR A 23 -10.72 -30.80 -23.96
C THR A 23 -9.77 -30.18 -25.00
N PRO A 24 -8.44 -30.24 -24.80
CA PRO A 24 -7.49 -29.68 -25.76
C PRO A 24 -7.67 -30.30 -27.15
N ASN A 25 -7.49 -29.49 -28.20
CA ASN A 25 -7.48 -29.97 -29.58
C ASN A 25 -6.39 -31.05 -29.76
N ALA A 26 -6.67 -32.10 -30.54
CA ALA A 26 -5.72 -33.17 -30.86
C ALA A 26 -4.37 -32.64 -31.39
N LYS A 27 -4.38 -31.51 -32.11
CA LYS A 27 -3.17 -30.85 -32.58
C LYS A 27 -2.27 -30.39 -31.43
N ALA A 28 -2.86 -29.75 -30.41
CA ALA A 28 -2.13 -29.28 -29.24
C ALA A 28 -1.54 -30.46 -28.44
N ILE A 29 -2.27 -31.58 -28.34
CA ILE A 29 -1.78 -32.79 -27.64
C ILE A 29 -0.55 -33.39 -28.35
N ALA A 30 -0.49 -33.33 -29.68
CA ALA A 30 0.63 -33.87 -30.45
C ALA A 30 1.89 -32.98 -30.40
N ASN A 31 1.71 -31.66 -30.31
CA ASN A 31 2.81 -30.70 -30.47
C ASN A 31 3.40 -30.17 -29.16
N HIS A 32 2.74 -30.42 -28.02
CA HIS A 32 3.14 -29.85 -26.74
C HIS A 32 3.52 -30.93 -25.73
N LYS A 33 4.55 -30.64 -24.94
CA LYS A 33 4.86 -31.43 -23.74
C LYS A 33 3.81 -31.14 -22.67
N LYS A 34 3.60 -32.08 -21.75
CA LYS A 34 2.80 -31.86 -20.54
C LYS A 34 3.70 -31.77 -19.31
N ASP A 35 3.31 -30.92 -18.36
CA ASP A 35 3.91 -30.90 -17.03
C ASP A 35 3.43 -32.09 -16.16
N ALA A 36 3.89 -32.16 -14.91
CA ALA A 36 3.50 -33.21 -13.97
C ALA A 36 1.99 -33.18 -13.61
N SER A 37 1.33 -32.04 -13.80
CA SER A 37 -0.10 -31.84 -13.55
C SER A 37 -0.97 -32.10 -14.79
N GLY A 38 -0.36 -32.37 -15.94
CA GLY A 38 -1.04 -32.65 -17.20
C GLY A 38 -1.37 -31.41 -18.05
N HIS A 39 -0.91 -30.22 -17.65
CA HIS A 39 -1.06 -29.00 -18.43
C HIS A 39 -0.06 -28.97 -19.59
N LEU A 40 -0.49 -28.45 -20.74
CA LEU A 40 0.38 -28.29 -21.91
C LEU A 40 1.44 -27.22 -21.62
N ILE A 41 2.67 -27.41 -22.09
CA ILE A 41 3.77 -26.42 -22.00
C ILE A 41 3.89 -25.72 -23.35
N CYS A 42 3.88 -24.38 -23.37
CA CYS A 42 3.97 -23.60 -24.61
C CYS A 42 5.31 -23.78 -25.31
N ASN A 43 5.30 -23.79 -26.65
CA ASN A 43 6.52 -23.86 -27.44
C ASN A 43 7.16 -22.47 -27.57
N GLN A 44 6.35 -21.43 -27.71
CA GLN A 44 6.75 -20.03 -27.73
C GLN A 44 6.58 -19.39 -26.33
N CYS A 45 7.15 -18.20 -26.19
CA CYS A 45 7.22 -17.46 -24.93
C CYS A 45 6.24 -16.27 -24.91
N THR A 46 5.15 -16.35 -25.69
CA THR A 46 4.15 -15.28 -25.78
C THR A 46 3.12 -15.43 -24.66
N VAL A 47 3.22 -14.59 -23.63
CA VAL A 47 2.26 -14.54 -22.52
C VAL A 47 0.97 -13.88 -22.99
N THR A 48 -0.15 -14.57 -22.84
CA THR A 48 -1.50 -14.04 -23.11
C THR A 48 -2.33 -13.87 -21.85
N ALA A 49 -1.98 -14.54 -20.75
CA ALA A 49 -2.64 -14.41 -19.46
C ALA A 49 -1.70 -14.75 -18.28
N THR A 50 -2.05 -14.29 -17.09
CA THR A 50 -1.40 -14.67 -15.82
C THR A 50 -2.40 -15.42 -14.95
N GLY A 51 -1.97 -16.51 -14.34
CA GLY A 51 -2.78 -17.33 -13.45
C GLY A 51 -3.15 -16.62 -12.14
N GLU A 52 -4.15 -17.15 -11.43
CA GLU A 52 -4.58 -16.63 -10.13
C GLU A 52 -3.48 -16.68 -9.06
N ASP A 53 -2.56 -17.63 -9.20
CA ASP A 53 -1.38 -17.79 -8.36
C ASP A 53 -0.33 -16.69 -8.56
N LYS A 54 -0.52 -15.79 -9.54
CA LYS A 54 0.39 -14.71 -9.97
C LYS A 54 1.78 -15.17 -10.42
N ASP A 55 2.09 -16.44 -10.23
CA ASP A 55 3.34 -17.07 -10.60
C ASP A 55 3.20 -17.84 -11.91
N SER A 56 2.02 -18.34 -12.30
CA SER A 56 1.87 -19.05 -13.58
C SER A 56 1.63 -18.10 -14.75
N PHE A 57 2.44 -18.23 -15.81
CA PHE A 57 2.21 -17.54 -17.08
C PHE A 57 1.57 -18.49 -18.09
N TRP A 58 0.55 -18.00 -18.78
CA TRP A 58 -0.22 -18.78 -19.74
C TRP A 58 -0.12 -18.16 -21.12
N GLY A 59 0.04 -19.02 -22.13
CA GLY A 59 -0.03 -18.69 -23.55
C GLY A 59 -1.18 -19.40 -24.23
N TRP A 60 -1.40 -19.06 -25.50
CA TRP A 60 -2.37 -19.71 -26.37
C TRP A 60 -1.70 -20.19 -27.65
N GLU A 61 -1.64 -21.50 -27.84
CA GLU A 61 -1.00 -22.14 -29.00
C GLU A 61 -1.83 -23.34 -29.45
N ASP A 62 -1.93 -23.55 -30.76
CA ASP A 62 -2.67 -24.68 -31.37
C ASP A 62 -4.11 -24.85 -30.82
N ASP A 63 -4.82 -23.73 -30.62
CA ASP A 63 -6.18 -23.66 -30.08
C ASP A 63 -6.34 -24.24 -28.65
N ALA A 64 -5.27 -24.21 -27.86
CA ALA A 64 -5.28 -24.61 -26.46
C ALA A 64 -4.48 -23.64 -25.57
N SER A 65 -4.89 -23.56 -24.30
CA SER A 65 -4.11 -22.89 -23.27
C SER A 65 -2.91 -23.75 -22.87
N CYS A 66 -1.75 -23.13 -22.74
CA CYS A 66 -0.52 -23.77 -22.29
C CYS A 66 0.20 -22.93 -21.23
N ILE A 67 0.95 -23.57 -20.34
CA ILE A 67 1.81 -22.95 -19.33
C ILE A 67 3.15 -22.60 -19.99
N ILE A 68 3.65 -21.41 -19.72
CA ILE A 68 4.95 -20.94 -20.23
C ILE A 68 6.06 -21.41 -19.29
N ASP A 69 7.03 -22.13 -19.86
CA ASP A 69 8.25 -22.53 -19.15
C ASP A 69 9.15 -21.31 -18.92
N LYS A 70 9.16 -20.84 -17.69
CA LYS A 70 9.90 -19.65 -17.26
C LYS A 70 11.40 -19.75 -17.51
N VAL A 71 11.98 -20.92 -17.23
CA VAL A 71 13.42 -21.16 -17.37
C VAL A 71 13.78 -21.14 -18.85
N LYS A 72 13.02 -21.85 -19.67
CA LYS A 72 13.22 -21.87 -21.13
C LYS A 72 13.05 -20.49 -21.76
N CYS A 73 12.08 -19.72 -21.28
CA CYS A 73 11.74 -18.41 -21.85
C CYS A 73 12.55 -17.24 -21.31
N GLY A 74 13.48 -17.47 -20.38
CA GLY A 74 14.21 -16.39 -19.71
C GLY A 74 13.29 -15.42 -18.98
N LEU A 75 12.05 -15.83 -18.70
CA LEU A 75 11.17 -15.14 -17.78
C LEU A 75 11.72 -15.51 -16.41
N SER A 76 12.64 -14.71 -15.89
CA SER A 76 12.73 -14.60 -14.45
C SER A 76 11.29 -14.37 -13.97
N ASN A 77 10.88 -15.03 -12.88
CA ASN A 77 9.75 -14.50 -12.12
C ASN A 77 9.91 -12.97 -12.11
N PRO A 78 8.84 -12.18 -12.06
CA PRO A 78 8.98 -11.02 -11.22
C PRO A 78 9.43 -11.63 -9.89
N THR A 79 10.75 -11.69 -9.67
CA THR A 79 11.27 -11.37 -8.38
C THR A 79 10.48 -10.12 -8.13
N VAL A 80 9.45 -10.27 -7.29
CA VAL A 80 9.19 -9.24 -6.31
C VAL A 80 10.60 -9.02 -5.82
N ASP A 81 11.29 -8.06 -6.45
CA ASP A 81 12.56 -7.64 -6.00
C ASP A 81 12.14 -7.18 -4.62
N LYS A 82 12.37 -8.04 -3.63
CA LYS A 82 12.29 -7.75 -2.21
C LYS A 82 13.41 -6.74 -1.86
N LYS A 83 13.76 -5.91 -2.83
CA LYS A 83 14.25 -4.57 -2.76
C LYS A 83 13.10 -3.59 -3.03
N THR A 84 11.85 -3.91 -2.66
CA THR A 84 11.03 -2.86 -2.04
C THR A 84 11.89 -2.36 -0.90
N ASN A 85 12.35 -1.12 -1.01
CA ASN A 85 13.13 -0.44 0.00
C ASN A 85 12.44 -0.67 1.36
N TYR A 86 12.96 -1.62 2.17
CA TYR A 86 12.35 -2.12 3.43
C TYR A 86 12.26 -1.04 4.52
N ASN A 87 12.57 0.21 4.16
CA ASN A 87 12.70 1.34 5.05
C ASN A 87 11.38 2.11 5.24
N ASN A 88 10.28 1.71 4.59
CA ASN A 88 8.97 2.33 4.77
C ASN A 88 8.12 1.57 5.81
N ARG A 89 8.69 1.22 6.96
CA ARG A 89 7.88 0.76 8.11
C ARG A 89 7.69 1.91 9.07
N GLY A 90 6.52 1.98 9.70
CA GLY A 90 6.29 2.88 10.82
C GLY A 90 7.23 2.54 11.99
N SER A 91 7.28 3.42 12.99
CA SER A 91 8.00 3.16 14.24
C SER A 91 7.49 1.93 14.99
N ASP A 92 6.28 1.49 14.68
CA ASP A 92 5.62 0.27 15.15
C ASP A 92 5.96 -0.99 14.34
N GLY A 93 6.83 -0.88 13.34
CA GLY A 93 7.23 -2.00 12.48
C GLY A 93 6.19 -2.40 11.43
N ILE A 94 5.08 -1.67 11.32
CA ILE A 94 4.03 -1.95 10.34
C ILE A 94 4.43 -1.38 8.98
N LEU A 95 4.24 -2.15 7.92
CA LEU A 95 4.53 -1.73 6.55
C LEU A 95 3.65 -0.52 6.17
N ILE A 96 4.25 0.52 5.59
CA ILE A 96 3.52 1.62 4.97
C ILE A 96 3.30 1.27 3.50
N CYS A 97 2.04 1.35 3.05
CA CYS A 97 1.67 1.08 1.67
C CYS A 97 2.36 2.05 0.71
N SER A 98 2.78 1.54 -0.43
CA SER A 98 3.35 2.33 -1.53
C SER A 98 2.29 2.96 -2.43
N SER A 99 1.06 2.45 -2.39
CA SER A 99 -0.11 2.98 -3.09
C SER A 99 -1.06 3.69 -2.13
N CYS A 100 -1.90 4.55 -2.71
CA CYS A 100 -2.98 5.26 -2.02
C CYS A 100 -4.34 4.56 -2.10
N VAL A 101 -4.35 3.26 -2.39
CA VAL A 101 -5.58 2.47 -2.42
C VAL A 101 -5.94 2.09 -1.00
N VAL A 102 -7.12 2.50 -0.54
CA VAL A 102 -7.66 2.13 0.78
C VAL A 102 -8.63 0.96 0.60
N ALA A 103 -8.34 -0.16 1.24
CA ALA A 103 -9.24 -1.31 1.28
C ALA A 103 -10.12 -1.29 2.53
N GLU A 104 -9.57 -0.86 3.66
CA GLU A 104 -10.22 -0.88 4.96
C GLU A 104 -9.95 0.44 5.71
N THR A 105 -10.95 0.92 6.45
CA THR A 105 -10.82 2.01 7.41
C THR A 105 -11.24 1.49 8.78
N HIS A 106 -10.37 1.63 9.77
CA HIS A 106 -10.64 1.19 11.13
C HIS A 106 -11.29 2.30 11.97
N ALA A 107 -11.81 1.93 13.15
CA ALA A 107 -12.49 2.86 14.06
C ALA A 107 -11.58 3.97 14.62
N ASP A 108 -10.27 3.75 14.65
CA ASP A 108 -9.24 4.71 15.03
C ASP A 108 -8.82 5.64 13.88
N THR A 109 -9.57 5.65 12.78
CA THR A 109 -9.33 6.41 11.54
C THR A 109 -8.11 5.97 10.74
N THR A 110 -7.43 4.89 11.15
CA THR A 110 -6.30 4.34 10.38
C THR A 110 -6.79 3.69 9.09
N LEU A 111 -6.04 3.92 8.01
CA LEU A 111 -6.34 3.42 6.67
C LEU A 111 -5.41 2.26 6.34
N TRP A 112 -5.96 1.21 5.74
CA TRP A 112 -5.24 -0.03 5.50
C TRP A 112 -5.47 -0.59 4.09
N ASN A 113 -4.46 -1.31 3.60
CA ASN A 113 -4.50 -2.06 2.36
C ASN A 113 -3.64 -3.33 2.48
N THR A 114 -3.63 -4.17 1.45
CA THR A 114 -2.71 -5.30 1.32
C THR A 114 -1.87 -5.13 0.07
N GLU A 115 -0.55 -5.06 0.24
CA GLU A 115 0.40 -4.97 -0.85
C GLU A 115 1.38 -6.14 -0.78
N ASN A 116 1.60 -6.81 -1.91
CA ASN A 116 2.51 -7.96 -2.00
C ASN A 116 2.22 -9.08 -0.97
N GLY A 117 0.96 -9.23 -0.57
CA GLY A 117 0.51 -10.24 0.39
C GLY A 117 0.75 -9.88 1.86
N GLU A 118 1.22 -8.66 2.18
CA GLU A 118 1.35 -8.16 3.54
C GLU A 118 0.36 -7.01 3.79
N LYS A 119 -0.27 -6.98 4.97
CA LYS A 119 -1.12 -5.86 5.37
C LYS A 119 -0.25 -4.63 5.63
N CYS A 120 -0.62 -3.51 5.05
CA CYS A 120 0.11 -2.25 5.14
C CYS A 120 -0.82 -1.09 5.51
N ARG A 121 -0.26 -0.07 6.15
CA ARG A 121 -0.93 1.17 6.52
C ARG A 121 -0.83 2.20 5.39
N VAL A 122 -1.96 2.75 4.98
CA VAL A 122 -2.01 3.86 4.01
C VAL A 122 -1.96 5.17 4.79
N ILE A 123 -1.01 6.05 4.47
CA ILE A 123 -0.88 7.34 5.15
C ILE A 123 -1.76 8.37 4.44
N GLY A 124 -2.85 8.77 5.08
CA GLY A 124 -3.84 9.68 4.49
C GLY A 124 -3.23 11.00 3.99
N SER A 125 -2.32 11.60 4.77
CA SER A 125 -1.59 12.83 4.42
C SER A 125 -0.77 12.72 3.13
N ARG A 126 -0.25 11.52 2.79
CA ARG A 126 0.48 11.26 1.53
C ARG A 126 -0.44 11.02 0.34
N CYS A 127 -1.70 10.71 0.62
CA CYS A 127 -2.68 10.29 -0.36
C CYS A 127 -3.79 11.31 -0.58
N ASN A 128 -3.67 12.50 0.04
CA ASN A 128 -4.71 13.52 0.02
C ASN A 128 -6.06 12.99 0.53
N ILE A 129 -6.02 12.09 1.52
CA ILE A 129 -7.19 11.53 2.20
C ILE A 129 -7.15 12.01 3.65
N ASN A 130 -8.23 12.65 4.10
CA ASN A 130 -8.40 13.03 5.49
C ASN A 130 -9.48 12.17 6.14
N SER A 131 -9.07 11.16 6.88
CA SER A 131 -9.96 10.31 7.67
C SER A 131 -10.13 10.81 9.11
N THR A 132 -9.36 11.82 9.52
CA THR A 132 -9.34 12.32 10.90
C THR A 132 -10.42 13.39 11.12
N PRO A 133 -10.80 13.69 12.37
CA PRO A 133 -11.66 14.82 12.69
C PRO A 133 -11.00 16.20 12.47
N HIS A 134 -9.67 16.23 12.28
CA HIS A 134 -8.90 17.46 12.12
C HIS A 134 -8.91 17.91 10.67
N GLY A 135 -9.12 19.20 10.40
CA GLY A 135 -9.02 19.75 9.04
C GLY A 135 -7.59 19.75 8.49
N TRP A 136 -7.42 20.01 7.19
CA TRP A 136 -6.10 20.24 6.62
C TRP A 136 -5.51 21.56 7.12
N CYS A 137 -4.20 21.58 7.40
CA CYS A 137 -3.46 22.82 7.64
C CYS A 137 -3.37 23.62 6.33
N SER A 138 -3.38 24.96 6.46
CA SER A 138 -3.09 25.86 5.34
C SER A 138 -1.60 25.98 5.08
N GLY A 139 -0.79 25.88 6.13
CA GLY A 139 0.67 25.83 6.09
C GLY A 139 1.23 24.40 6.17
N CYS A 140 2.54 24.31 5.96
CA CYS A 140 3.30 23.06 5.93
C CYS A 140 4.24 22.89 7.14
N VAL A 141 3.95 23.59 8.24
CA VAL A 141 4.76 23.54 9.47
C VAL A 141 4.33 22.34 10.31
N VAL A 142 5.19 21.32 10.35
CA VAL A 142 4.98 20.14 11.17
C VAL A 142 5.34 20.45 12.62
N THR A 143 4.38 20.27 13.53
CA THR A 143 4.58 20.42 14.98
C THR A 143 4.53 19.09 15.72
N ALA A 144 3.92 18.05 15.12
CA ALA A 144 3.85 16.71 15.69
C ALA A 144 3.74 15.63 14.60
N THR A 145 4.05 14.38 14.96
CA THR A 145 3.85 13.19 14.13
C THR A 145 2.98 12.21 14.90
N GLY A 146 1.87 11.78 14.30
CA GLY A 146 0.95 10.80 14.88
C GLY A 146 1.55 9.40 14.92
N GLY A 147 0.97 8.51 15.72
CA GLY A 147 1.39 7.10 15.79
C GLY A 147 1.14 6.34 14.48
N ASP A 148 0.22 6.84 13.65
CA ASP A 148 -0.05 6.36 12.30
C ASP A 148 1.02 6.79 11.29
N GLY A 149 1.91 7.73 11.64
CA GLY A 149 2.91 8.32 10.76
C GLY A 149 2.43 9.58 10.05
N ALA A 150 1.20 10.04 10.29
CA ALA A 150 0.69 11.27 9.72
C ALA A 150 1.32 12.50 10.39
N LEU A 151 1.48 13.57 9.62
CA LEU A 151 2.08 14.82 10.10
C LEU A 151 0.99 15.79 10.51
N TYR A 152 1.17 16.43 11.67
CA TYR A 152 0.22 17.38 12.24
C TYR A 152 0.87 18.74 12.44
N GLY A 153 0.08 19.78 12.22
CA GLY A 153 0.40 21.18 12.51
C GLY A 153 -0.54 21.77 13.56
N TRP A 154 -0.27 23.01 13.93
CA TRP A 154 -1.10 23.79 14.84
C TRP A 154 -1.42 25.16 14.22
N GLU A 155 -2.67 25.36 13.82
CA GLU A 155 -3.14 26.58 13.18
C GLU A 155 -4.49 26.99 13.75
N ASN A 156 -4.75 28.30 13.88
CA ASN A 156 -6.04 28.79 14.35
C ASN A 156 -6.50 28.19 15.69
N GLN A 157 -5.55 27.93 16.61
CA GLN A 157 -5.78 27.34 17.94
C GLN A 157 -6.33 25.90 17.92
N GLN A 158 -6.10 25.16 16.83
CA GLN A 158 -6.50 23.76 16.71
C GLN A 158 -5.43 22.93 16.00
N SER A 159 -5.43 21.63 16.26
CA SER A 159 -4.63 20.67 15.50
C SER A 159 -5.21 20.51 14.09
N CYS A 160 -4.31 20.44 13.11
CA CYS A 160 -4.66 20.20 11.71
C CYS A 160 -3.72 19.14 11.12
N LEU A 161 -4.19 18.44 10.09
CA LEU A 161 -3.42 17.45 9.36
C LEU A 161 -2.60 18.15 8.26
N ILE A 162 -1.33 17.81 8.11
CA ILE A 162 -0.49 18.35 7.03
C ILE A 162 -0.73 17.52 5.77
N ASN A 163 -1.04 18.18 4.65
CA ASN A 163 -1.17 17.52 3.36
C ASN A 163 0.20 17.45 2.68
N GLU A 164 0.84 16.28 2.75
CA GLU A 164 2.20 16.08 2.25
C GLU A 164 2.31 16.29 0.72
N GLN A 165 1.22 16.05 -0.03
CA GLN A 165 1.17 16.29 -1.47
C GLN A 165 1.17 17.79 -1.78
N SER A 166 0.26 18.55 -1.16
CA SER A 166 0.20 20.01 -1.40
C SER A 166 1.43 20.74 -0.86
N CYS A 167 2.09 20.17 0.15
CA CYS A 167 3.35 20.67 0.69
C CYS A 167 4.58 20.27 -0.12
N GLY A 168 4.44 19.48 -1.19
CA GLY A 168 5.56 19.03 -2.03
C GLY A 168 6.53 18.10 -1.31
N MET A 169 6.11 17.45 -0.22
CA MET A 169 6.92 16.48 0.52
C MET A 169 6.89 15.10 -0.16
N VAL A 170 5.75 14.78 -0.79
CA VAL A 170 5.56 13.58 -1.59
C VAL A 170 4.99 13.94 -2.97
N GLY A 171 5.21 13.07 -3.95
CA GLY A 171 4.64 13.20 -5.28
C GLY A 171 3.13 12.93 -5.32
N PRO A 172 2.48 13.14 -6.48
CA PRO A 172 1.04 12.86 -6.67
C PRO A 172 0.64 11.40 -6.41
N ASP A 173 1.59 10.47 -6.50
CA ASP A 173 1.39 9.05 -6.22
C ASP A 173 1.63 8.69 -4.74
N GLY A 174 1.86 9.69 -3.88
CA GLY A 174 2.10 9.53 -2.45
C GLY A 174 3.50 9.03 -2.09
N LYS A 175 4.41 8.95 -3.07
CA LYS A 175 5.79 8.51 -2.83
C LYS A 175 6.71 9.69 -2.47
N PRO A 176 7.69 9.49 -1.58
CA PRO A 176 8.72 10.51 -1.31
C PRO A 176 9.41 10.93 -2.59
N ILE A 177 9.60 12.25 -2.77
CA ILE A 177 10.32 12.79 -3.92
C ILE A 177 11.83 12.53 -3.70
N PRO A 178 12.50 11.73 -4.56
CA PRO A 178 13.90 11.33 -4.34
C PRO A 178 14.88 12.51 -4.24
N GLU A 179 14.53 13.62 -4.89
CA GLU A 179 15.43 14.75 -5.15
C GLU A 179 15.55 15.72 -3.97
N LEU A 180 14.59 15.74 -3.03
CA LEU A 180 14.66 16.59 -1.84
C LEU A 180 15.65 16.08 -0.79
N ASN A 181 16.09 14.82 -0.88
CA ASN A 181 17.00 14.19 0.08
C ASN A 181 18.49 14.37 -0.25
N ALA A 182 18.85 14.95 -1.40
CA ALA A 182 20.25 15.04 -1.81
C ALA A 182 20.97 16.31 -1.31
N ASP A 183 20.29 17.46 -1.20
CA ASP A 183 20.95 18.74 -0.86
C ASP A 183 20.22 19.58 0.22
N SER A 184 19.07 19.14 0.73
CA SER A 184 18.26 19.93 1.70
C SER A 184 18.67 19.72 3.17
N GLY A 185 19.96 19.56 3.45
CA GLY A 185 20.52 19.48 4.81
C GLY A 185 20.36 20.76 5.67
N ALA A 186 19.47 21.68 5.29
CA ALA A 186 19.34 22.98 5.92
C ALA A 186 17.90 23.56 5.96
N ILE A 187 16.84 22.74 5.91
CA ILE A 187 15.53 23.22 6.42
C ILE A 187 15.53 23.07 7.95
N SER A 188 16.33 23.94 8.56
CA SER A 188 16.11 24.59 9.84
C SER A 188 15.05 23.95 10.74
N GLN A 189 15.45 22.92 11.51
CA GLN A 189 14.87 22.63 12.83
C GLN A 189 15.23 23.72 13.84
N LYS A 190 15.04 24.99 13.47
CA LYS A 190 15.28 26.15 14.32
C LYS A 190 13.95 26.75 14.75
N ALA A 191 13.12 25.94 15.38
CA ALA A 191 11.94 26.34 16.16
C ALA A 191 11.50 25.09 16.94
N GLY A 192 11.45 25.02 18.27
CA GLY A 192 11.87 25.95 19.30
C GLY A 192 11.89 25.17 20.61
N ILE A 193 13.08 24.85 21.13
CA ILE A 193 13.26 24.46 22.54
C ILE A 193 13.75 25.71 23.29
N ALA A 194 12.98 26.79 23.19
CA ALA A 194 13.21 28.02 23.92
C ALA A 194 11.86 28.44 24.51
N GLY A 195 11.47 27.84 25.64
CA GLY A 195 10.19 28.20 26.25
C GLY A 195 9.67 27.31 27.38
N MET A 196 10.50 26.57 28.11
CA MET A 196 10.08 25.99 29.40
C MET A 196 11.20 26.07 30.44
N THR A 197 11.67 27.29 30.70
CA THR A 197 12.41 27.62 31.92
C THR A 197 11.82 28.89 32.51
N VAL A 198 10.60 28.80 33.05
CA VAL A 198 10.11 29.85 33.96
C VAL A 198 9.45 29.22 35.19
N ALA A 199 10.06 29.57 36.32
CA ALA A 199 9.54 29.59 37.68
C ALA A 199 9.34 28.26 38.43
N SER A 200 10.42 27.78 39.07
CA SER A 200 10.32 27.16 40.41
C SER A 200 11.58 27.45 41.25
N ILE A 201 12.00 28.72 41.31
CA ILE A 201 13.03 29.22 42.26
C ILE A 201 12.43 30.31 43.16
N ILE A 202 11.17 30.15 43.60
CA ILE A 202 10.56 30.99 44.66
C ILE A 202 10.40 30.21 45.98
N ALA A 203 10.66 28.89 46.00
CA ALA A 203 10.59 28.10 47.23
C ALA A 203 11.88 28.09 48.07
N LEU A 204 13.02 28.59 47.58
CA LEU A 204 14.29 28.56 48.33
C LEU A 204 14.58 29.81 49.18
N TYR A 205 13.81 30.89 49.04
CA TYR A 205 14.07 32.15 49.76
C TYR A 205 13.25 32.35 51.05
N LEU A 206 12.32 31.46 51.40
CA LEU A 206 11.55 31.56 52.65
C LEU A 206 12.03 30.65 53.79
N ALA A 207 13.07 29.84 53.59
CA ALA A 207 13.58 28.93 54.63
C ALA A 207 14.74 29.49 55.47
N ASN A 208 15.23 30.71 55.20
CA ASN A 208 16.36 31.33 55.93
C ASN A 208 15.94 32.54 56.78
N ALA A 209 14.66 32.67 57.12
CA ALA A 209 14.15 33.75 57.95
C ALA A 209 13.30 33.24 59.12
N PHE A 210 13.76 32.20 59.83
CA PHE A 210 13.34 31.86 61.20
C PHE A 210 14.45 31.11 61.93
#